data_AF-A0A5J4TYJ8-F1
#
_entry.id   AF-A0A5J4TYJ8-F1
#
_cell.length_a   1.000
_cell.length_b   1.000
_cell.length_c   1.000
_cell.angle_alpha   90.00
_cell.angle_beta   90.00
_cell.angle_gamma   90.00
#
_symmetry.space_group_name_H-M   'P 1'
#
loop_
_entity.id
_entity.type
_entity.pdbx_description
1 polymer ?
#
loop_
_entity_poly.entity_id
_entity_poly.type
_entity_poly.pdbx_seq_one_letter_code
_entity_poly.pdbx_strand_id
1 'polypeptide(L)'
;MHIIRLCGQNVVEGVRFNSDNPNVFNVFHGFKYEKLEQVDESMIDMFINDLTYGAIAGGNQERIGKNRFTDAISEMFSGYSQPNISTIEEFTGTFNSVVENVTFAVLNEMMNYNESKKGTAQAMKTIITDKTIRISEKNYPRRRAENVINTIVVTNNDYTIQLDNSDGRYLVTKCKAVHRGDHEYFNKLSNRMDKDFYDNLLTFFLNRDISKFDPTDIPMTDAKKQLLNVSRTPVDDIIIKNYQKFKDGIPISE
;
A
#
# COMPACT_ATOMS: atom_id res chain seq x y z
N MET A 1 9.72 17.99 -22.86
CA MET A 1 9.14 18.89 -21.84
C MET A 1 7.95 19.63 -22.45
N HIS A 2 6.73 19.13 -22.23
CA HIS A 2 5.49 19.85 -22.51
C HIS A 2 4.66 19.81 -21.24
N ILE A 3 4.55 20.97 -20.59
CA ILE A 3 3.72 21.23 -19.42
C ILE A 3 2.30 21.43 -19.94
N ILE A 4 1.34 20.57 -19.58
CA ILE A 4 -0.08 20.82 -19.82
C ILE A 4 -0.87 20.62 -18.52
N ARG A 5 -1.23 21.76 -17.94
CA ARG A 5 -2.08 22.00 -16.77
C ARG A 5 -3.55 21.85 -17.18
N LEU A 6 -4.33 20.97 -16.56
CA LEU A 6 -5.78 21.12 -16.41
C LEU A 6 -6.26 20.46 -15.11
N CYS A 7 -6.84 21.28 -14.25
CA CYS A 7 -7.69 20.89 -13.12
C CYS A 7 -9.13 20.84 -13.62
N GLY A 8 -9.93 19.87 -13.15
CA GLY A 8 -11.38 19.93 -13.26
C GLY A 8 -12.03 18.62 -13.67
N GLN A 9 -12.98 18.20 -12.83
CA GLN A 9 -14.08 17.27 -13.06
C GLN A 9 -14.35 16.95 -14.54
N ASN A 10 -14.52 15.66 -14.83
CA ASN A 10 -14.81 15.02 -16.12
C ASN A 10 -13.57 14.47 -16.84
N VAL A 11 -13.36 13.17 -16.65
CA VAL A 11 -12.63 12.34 -17.62
C VAL A 11 -13.43 12.40 -18.93
N VAL A 12 -13.09 13.34 -19.80
CA VAL A 12 -13.59 13.39 -21.19
C VAL A 12 -13.15 12.09 -21.87
N GLU A 13 -13.94 11.53 -22.78
CA GLU A 13 -13.66 10.26 -23.49
C GLU A 13 -12.24 10.14 -24.10
N GLY A 14 -11.54 11.26 -24.28
CA GLY A 14 -10.17 11.36 -24.80
C GLY A 14 -9.06 11.59 -23.75
N VAL A 15 -9.32 11.52 -22.44
CA VAL A 15 -8.29 11.66 -21.40
C VAL A 15 -8.33 10.43 -20.51
N ARG A 16 -7.19 9.73 -20.30
CA ARG A 16 -7.10 8.62 -19.36
C ARG A 16 -5.76 8.59 -18.65
N PHE A 17 -5.73 7.91 -17.52
CA PHE A 17 -4.49 7.61 -16.83
C PHE A 17 -3.85 6.40 -17.50
N ASN A 18 -2.70 6.58 -18.16
CA ASN A 18 -1.91 5.52 -18.77
C ASN A 18 -2.67 4.64 -19.80
N SER A 19 -3.04 5.22 -20.94
CA SER A 19 -3.62 4.53 -22.09
C SER A 19 -2.59 4.31 -23.20
N ASP A 20 -2.57 3.09 -23.75
CA ASP A 20 -1.83 2.76 -24.97
C ASP A 20 -2.52 3.26 -26.25
N ASN A 21 -3.71 3.86 -26.13
CA ASN A 21 -4.44 4.41 -27.27
C ASN A 21 -3.82 5.76 -27.67
N PRO A 22 -3.26 5.89 -28.88
CA PRO A 22 -2.63 7.13 -29.34
C PRO A 22 -3.61 8.31 -29.46
N ASN A 23 -4.93 8.05 -29.46
CA ASN A 23 -5.98 9.07 -29.50
C ASN A 23 -6.42 9.53 -28.09
N VAL A 24 -5.80 9.00 -27.03
CA VAL A 24 -6.11 9.33 -25.64
C VAL A 24 -4.93 10.10 -25.04
N PHE A 25 -5.23 11.27 -24.48
CA PHE A 25 -4.23 12.09 -23.80
C PHE A 25 -3.94 11.53 -22.41
N ASN A 26 -2.68 11.15 -22.17
CA ASN A 26 -2.20 10.70 -20.87
C ASN A 26 -1.86 11.90 -19.99
N VAL A 27 -2.54 12.04 -18.84
CA VAL A 27 -2.28 13.11 -17.87
C VAL A 27 -1.64 12.51 -16.62
N PHE A 28 -0.32 12.61 -16.53
CA PHE A 28 0.42 12.38 -15.29
C PHE A 28 1.31 13.60 -15.00
N HIS A 29 0.88 14.41 -14.04
CA HIS A 29 1.63 15.55 -13.51
C HIS A 29 2.33 15.16 -12.19
N GLY A 30 3.04 14.03 -12.16
CA GLY A 30 3.84 13.63 -11.00
C GLY A 30 5.03 14.58 -10.76
N PHE A 31 5.93 14.18 -9.85
CA PHE A 31 7.11 14.98 -9.53
C PHE A 31 7.94 15.33 -10.78
N LYS A 32 8.29 16.62 -10.94
CA LYS A 32 9.11 17.08 -12.06
C LYS A 32 10.54 16.61 -11.86
N TYR A 33 10.98 15.65 -12.67
CA TYR A 33 12.29 15.02 -12.52
C TYR A 33 13.20 15.22 -13.72
N GLU A 34 14.50 15.16 -13.47
CA GLU A 34 15.55 15.06 -14.47
C GLU A 34 16.12 13.65 -14.45
N LYS A 35 16.04 12.95 -15.60
CA LYS A 35 16.62 11.60 -15.71
C LYS A 35 18.14 11.71 -15.68
N LEU A 36 18.76 11.00 -14.75
CA LEU A 36 20.21 10.95 -14.60
C LEU A 36 20.83 9.87 -15.50
N GLU A 37 22.09 10.05 -15.89
CA GLU A 37 22.86 9.02 -16.62
C GLU A 37 23.25 7.85 -15.71
N GLN A 38 23.52 8.14 -14.44
CA GLN A 38 23.88 7.19 -13.40
C GLN A 38 23.11 7.50 -12.12
N VAL A 39 22.77 6.45 -11.38
CA VAL A 39 22.08 6.54 -10.10
C VAL A 39 23.11 6.42 -8.98
N ASP A 40 23.01 7.27 -7.97
CA ASP A 40 23.72 7.10 -6.70
C ASP A 40 23.05 5.98 -5.89
N GLU A 41 23.60 4.77 -6.01
CA GLU A 41 23.13 3.58 -5.31
C GLU A 41 23.12 3.75 -3.78
N SER A 42 23.95 4.64 -3.21
CA SER A 42 23.95 4.88 -1.77
C SER A 42 22.67 5.55 -1.28
N MET A 43 22.05 6.39 -2.12
CA MET A 43 20.76 7.00 -1.82
C MET A 43 19.62 5.98 -1.92
N ILE A 44 19.71 5.08 -2.90
CA ILE A 44 18.73 4.02 -3.11
C ILE A 44 18.81 2.99 -2.00
N ASP A 45 19.99 2.56 -1.62
CA ASP A 45 20.19 1.60 -0.54
C ASP A 45 19.68 2.14 0.79
N MET A 46 19.98 3.41 1.11
CA MET A 46 19.47 4.07 2.30
C MET A 46 17.93 4.16 2.29
N PHE A 47 17.30 4.33 1.12
CA PHE A 47 15.84 4.38 1.02
C PHE A 47 15.19 2.99 1.03
N ILE A 48 15.67 2.06 0.20
CA ILE A 48 15.07 0.74 -0.02
C ILE A 48 15.51 -0.26 1.06
N ASN A 49 16.77 -0.33 1.43
CA ASN A 49 17.23 -1.35 2.37
C ASN A 49 16.98 -0.94 3.81
N ASP A 50 17.23 0.31 4.17
CA ASP A 50 17.08 0.74 5.57
C ASP A 50 15.61 0.95 5.96
N LEU A 51 14.75 1.42 5.03
CA LEU A 51 13.33 1.65 5.32
C LEU A 51 12.43 0.46 4.98
N THR A 52 12.80 -0.41 4.03
CA THR A 52 11.93 -1.50 3.54
C THR A 52 12.38 -2.90 3.94
N TYR A 53 13.69 -3.22 3.85
CA TYR A 53 14.15 -4.60 3.99
C TYR A 53 15.05 -4.82 5.20
N GLY A 54 14.42 -5.35 6.24
CA GLY A 54 15.15 -6.29 7.06
C GLY A 54 14.73 -6.93 8.36
N ALA A 55 15.63 -7.80 8.81
CA ALA A 55 15.37 -8.86 9.75
C ALA A 55 14.73 -8.42 11.09
N ILE A 56 13.58 -9.05 11.33
CA ILE A 56 12.98 -9.55 12.59
C ILE A 56 13.39 -8.81 13.88
N ALA A 57 12.50 -7.94 14.35
CA ALA A 57 12.35 -7.69 15.79
C ALA A 57 10.86 -7.49 16.13
N GLY A 58 10.36 -8.17 17.17
CA GLY A 58 8.97 -8.13 17.66
C GLY A 58 8.45 -6.72 18.06
N GLY A 59 7.14 -6.51 17.90
CA GLY A 59 6.39 -5.50 18.67
C GLY A 59 5.93 -4.22 17.97
N ASN A 60 4.95 -3.58 18.64
CA ASN A 60 4.42 -2.24 18.38
C ASN A 60 5.54 -1.19 18.55
N GLN A 61 6.19 -0.79 17.46
CA GLN A 61 7.32 0.16 17.51
C GLN A 61 7.06 1.40 16.65
N GLU A 62 6.93 2.54 17.31
CA GLU A 62 6.83 3.86 16.71
C GLU A 62 8.21 4.44 16.36
N ARG A 63 8.23 5.42 15.44
CA ARG A 63 9.43 6.21 15.06
C ARG A 63 10.56 5.42 14.41
N ILE A 64 10.22 4.44 13.58
CA ILE A 64 11.20 3.65 12.81
C ILE A 64 11.29 4.07 11.32
N GLY A 65 10.67 5.19 10.95
CA GLY A 65 10.74 5.71 9.57
C GLY A 65 9.71 5.15 8.59
N LYS A 66 8.73 4.33 9.02
CA LYS A 66 7.68 3.77 8.13
C LYS A 66 6.98 4.87 7.31
N ASN A 67 6.59 5.95 7.96
CA ASN A 67 5.91 7.06 7.30
C ASN A 67 6.86 7.76 6.31
N ARG A 68 8.18 7.83 6.58
CA ARG A 68 9.15 8.47 5.67
C ARG A 68 9.25 7.76 4.33
N PHE A 69 9.15 6.43 4.32
CA PHE A 69 9.08 5.66 3.07
C PHE A 69 7.83 6.03 2.28
N THR A 70 6.66 5.99 2.93
CA THR A 70 5.39 6.28 2.26
C THR A 70 5.22 7.74 1.88
N ASP A 71 5.79 8.66 2.66
CA ASP A 71 5.81 10.10 2.40
C ASP A 71 6.60 10.39 1.11
N ALA A 72 7.80 9.79 0.97
CA ALA A 72 8.61 9.97 -0.23
C ALA A 72 7.94 9.44 -1.49
N ILE A 73 7.33 8.23 -1.42
CA ILE A 73 6.56 7.71 -2.55
C ILE A 73 5.34 8.59 -2.84
N SER A 74 4.63 9.08 -1.82
CA SER A 74 3.51 9.99 -2.01
C SER A 74 3.93 11.30 -2.68
N GLU A 75 5.07 11.87 -2.30
CA GLU A 75 5.61 13.08 -2.92
C GLU A 75 5.93 12.85 -4.42
N MET A 76 6.46 11.68 -4.79
CA MET A 76 6.66 11.34 -6.21
C MET A 76 5.36 11.33 -7.01
N PHE A 77 4.28 10.84 -6.39
CA PHE A 77 2.93 10.80 -6.95
C PHE A 77 2.08 12.02 -6.55
N SER A 78 2.71 13.14 -6.16
CA SER A 78 2.00 14.33 -5.69
C SER A 78 0.89 14.75 -6.67
N GLY A 79 -0.30 15.02 -6.14
CA GLY A 79 -1.52 15.26 -6.91
C GLY A 79 -2.33 14.01 -7.29
N TYR A 80 -1.73 12.82 -7.17
CA TYR A 80 -2.36 11.51 -7.40
C TYR A 80 -2.19 10.54 -6.22
N SER A 81 -1.60 11.01 -5.11
CA SER A 81 -1.40 10.25 -3.89
C SER A 81 -2.32 10.72 -2.76
N GLN A 82 -2.77 9.81 -1.92
CA GLN A 82 -3.37 10.10 -0.61
C GLN A 82 -2.45 9.59 0.51
N PRO A 83 -1.60 10.44 1.12
CA PRO A 83 -0.55 10.00 2.05
C PRO A 83 -1.06 9.60 3.43
N ASN A 84 -2.35 9.84 3.74
CA ASN A 84 -2.91 9.50 5.05
C ASN A 84 -4.41 9.27 4.98
N ILE A 85 -4.80 8.01 4.75
CA ILE A 85 -6.17 7.54 4.91
C ILE A 85 -6.27 6.80 6.24
N SER A 86 -7.08 7.36 7.14
CA SER A 86 -7.20 6.85 8.52
C SER A 86 -8.30 5.81 8.68
N THR A 87 -9.26 5.79 7.76
CA THR A 87 -10.43 4.89 7.81
C THR A 87 -10.74 4.29 6.45
N ILE A 88 -11.21 3.04 6.44
CA ILE A 88 -11.65 2.36 5.21
C ILE A 88 -12.94 2.97 4.63
N GLU A 89 -13.67 3.73 5.45
CA GLU A 89 -14.88 4.45 5.08
C GLU A 89 -14.59 5.55 4.05
N GLU A 90 -13.37 6.07 3.98
CA GLU A 90 -12.97 7.02 2.92
C GLU A 90 -12.97 6.38 1.53
N PHE A 91 -12.79 5.07 1.44
CA PHE A 91 -12.90 4.31 0.18
C PHE A 91 -14.33 3.84 -0.09
N THR A 92 -15.00 3.33 0.94
CA THR A 92 -16.24 2.54 0.81
C THR A 92 -17.50 3.27 1.25
N GLY A 93 -17.34 4.43 1.89
CA GLY A 93 -18.43 5.20 2.47
C GLY A 93 -19.30 5.92 1.44
N THR A 94 -20.29 6.64 1.95
CA THR A 94 -21.28 7.35 1.13
C THR A 94 -20.67 8.53 0.35
N PHE A 95 -19.56 9.10 0.85
CA PHE A 95 -18.84 10.18 0.21
C PHE A 95 -17.36 9.80 0.10
N ASN A 96 -16.93 9.43 -1.09
CA ASN A 96 -15.62 8.83 -1.35
C ASN A 96 -14.92 9.44 -2.58
N SER A 97 -15.25 10.69 -2.93
CA SER A 97 -14.56 11.39 -4.03
C SER A 97 -13.07 11.63 -3.77
N VAL A 98 -12.60 11.48 -2.52
CA VAL A 98 -11.18 11.61 -2.13
C VAL A 98 -10.28 10.55 -2.79
N VAL A 99 -10.85 9.39 -3.15
CA VAL A 99 -10.11 8.30 -3.81
C VAL A 99 -10.27 8.32 -5.34
N GLU A 100 -11.01 9.29 -5.89
CA GLU A 100 -11.11 9.46 -7.33
C GLU A 100 -9.79 10.01 -7.91
N ASN A 101 -9.32 9.42 -9.02
CA ASN A 101 -8.04 9.76 -9.67
C ASN A 101 -6.81 9.60 -8.76
N VAL A 102 -6.90 8.74 -7.73
CA VAL A 102 -5.78 8.41 -6.85
C VAL A 102 -5.11 7.13 -7.32
N THR A 103 -3.80 7.19 -7.56
CA THR A 103 -2.96 6.05 -7.97
C THR A 103 -2.26 5.39 -6.80
N PHE A 104 -2.00 6.16 -5.74
CA PHE A 104 -1.29 5.68 -4.56
C PHE A 104 -1.98 6.15 -3.29
N ALA A 105 -2.25 5.25 -2.36
CA ALA A 105 -2.84 5.59 -1.08
C ALA A 105 -2.13 4.91 0.07
N VAL A 106 -1.94 5.64 1.15
CA VAL A 106 -1.31 5.15 2.37
C VAL A 106 -2.38 5.09 3.44
N LEU A 107 -2.66 3.87 3.90
CA LEU A 107 -3.61 3.63 4.98
C LEU A 107 -2.82 3.57 6.29
N ASN A 108 -2.75 4.70 6.97
CA ASN A 108 -1.96 4.85 8.18
C ASN A 108 -2.83 4.63 9.41
N GLU A 109 -2.35 3.78 10.33
CA GLU A 109 -3.00 3.49 11.61
C GLU A 109 -4.49 3.18 11.48
N MET A 110 -4.88 2.35 10.50
CA MET A 110 -6.29 2.01 10.26
C MET A 110 -7.02 1.66 11.56
N MET A 111 -7.87 2.58 11.99
CA MET A 111 -8.64 2.42 13.21
C MET A 111 -9.95 1.71 12.86
N ASN A 112 -10.20 0.56 13.48
CA ASN A 112 -11.49 -0.13 13.37
C ASN A 112 -12.50 0.52 14.32
N TYR A 113 -12.87 1.80 14.07
CA TYR A 113 -13.74 2.54 14.99
C TYR A 113 -15.15 1.92 15.10
N ASN A 114 -15.63 1.21 14.06
CA ASN A 114 -16.98 0.62 14.05
C ASN A 114 -17.10 -0.73 13.30
N GLU A 115 -16.14 -1.11 12.46
CA GLU A 115 -16.20 -2.35 11.68
C GLU A 115 -15.40 -3.49 12.31
N SER A 116 -15.89 -4.72 12.15
CA SER A 116 -15.08 -5.90 12.47
C SER A 116 -13.87 -5.96 11.54
N LYS A 117 -12.74 -6.48 12.03
CA LYS A 117 -11.53 -6.70 11.21
C LYS A 117 -11.80 -7.46 9.91
N LYS A 118 -12.84 -8.31 9.89
CA LYS A 118 -13.33 -9.03 8.71
C LYS A 118 -14.01 -8.12 7.69
N GLY A 119 -14.79 -7.14 8.15
CA GLY A 119 -15.42 -6.13 7.30
C GLY A 119 -14.37 -5.31 6.56
N THR A 120 -13.41 -4.77 7.31
CA THR A 120 -12.26 -4.03 6.78
C THR A 120 -11.47 -4.86 5.76
N ALA A 121 -11.18 -6.13 6.07
CA ALA A 121 -10.47 -7.03 5.15
C ALA A 121 -11.24 -7.28 3.85
N GLN A 122 -12.57 -7.44 3.94
CA GLN A 122 -13.42 -7.63 2.76
C GLN A 122 -13.48 -6.38 1.90
N ALA A 123 -13.62 -5.20 2.51
CA ALA A 123 -13.60 -3.93 1.80
C ALA A 123 -12.27 -3.72 1.06
N MET A 124 -11.13 -4.00 1.71
CA MET A 124 -9.81 -3.93 1.09
C MET A 124 -9.65 -4.90 -0.08
N LYS A 125 -10.15 -6.15 0.05
CA LYS A 125 -10.15 -7.10 -1.08
C LYS A 125 -10.90 -6.54 -2.28
N THR A 126 -12.06 -5.93 -2.07
CA THR A 126 -12.83 -5.28 -3.13
C THR A 126 -12.03 -4.15 -3.78
N ILE A 127 -11.43 -3.25 -2.98
CA ILE A 127 -10.61 -2.13 -3.48
C ILE A 127 -9.41 -2.62 -4.30
N ILE A 128 -8.76 -3.71 -3.89
CA ILE A 128 -7.59 -4.26 -4.62
C ILE A 128 -8.00 -4.94 -5.94
N THR A 129 -9.18 -5.57 -5.99
CA THR A 129 -9.57 -6.45 -7.11
C THR A 129 -10.48 -5.80 -8.14
N ASP A 130 -11.32 -4.85 -7.73
CA ASP A 130 -12.28 -4.23 -8.61
C ASP A 130 -11.60 -3.29 -9.60
N LYS A 131 -11.94 -3.42 -10.89
CA LYS A 131 -11.41 -2.53 -11.95
C LYS A 131 -12.00 -1.13 -11.94
N THR A 132 -13.07 -0.91 -11.18
CA THR A 132 -13.79 0.36 -11.14
C THR A 132 -14.30 0.64 -9.74
N ILE A 133 -14.25 1.90 -9.33
CA ILE A 133 -14.83 2.37 -8.09
C ILE A 133 -16.07 3.22 -8.36
N ARG A 134 -17.08 3.11 -7.50
CA ARG A 134 -18.26 3.99 -7.53
C ARG A 134 -17.94 5.23 -6.72
N ILE A 135 -17.96 6.39 -7.36
CA ILE A 135 -17.71 7.68 -6.71
C ILE A 135 -19.04 8.36 -6.41
N SER A 136 -19.18 8.77 -5.16
CA SER A 136 -20.30 9.53 -4.64
C SER A 136 -19.77 10.79 -3.98
N GLU A 137 -20.23 11.94 -4.45
CA GLU A 137 -19.81 13.26 -4.00
C GLU A 137 -21.05 14.06 -3.60
N LYS A 138 -20.96 14.87 -2.56
CA LYS A 138 -22.12 15.59 -2.03
C LYS A 138 -22.67 16.56 -3.09
N ASN A 139 -23.96 16.46 -3.35
CA ASN A 139 -24.69 17.25 -4.36
C ASN A 139 -24.33 16.96 -5.82
N TYR A 140 -23.60 15.87 -6.12
CA TYR A 140 -23.33 15.43 -7.49
C TYR A 140 -23.91 14.04 -7.77
N PRO A 141 -24.28 13.73 -9.01
CA PRO A 141 -24.67 12.39 -9.41
C PRO A 141 -23.54 11.39 -9.16
N ARG A 142 -23.91 10.17 -8.77
CA ARG A 142 -22.97 9.06 -8.64
C ARG A 142 -22.39 8.72 -10.01
N ARG A 143 -21.09 8.47 -10.05
CA ARG A 143 -20.35 8.12 -11.28
C ARG A 143 -19.46 6.91 -11.04
N ARG A 144 -19.03 6.28 -12.13
CA ARG A 144 -18.00 5.22 -12.08
C ARG A 144 -16.68 5.84 -12.51
N ALA A 145 -15.64 5.57 -11.73
CA ALA A 145 -14.26 5.88 -12.07
C ALA A 145 -13.48 4.58 -12.26
N GLU A 146 -12.44 4.63 -13.07
CA GLU A 146 -11.46 3.55 -13.15
C GLU A 146 -10.71 3.43 -11.83
N ASN A 147 -10.49 2.19 -11.38
CA ASN A 147 -9.74 1.95 -10.16
C ASN A 147 -8.27 1.66 -10.51
N VAL A 148 -7.42 2.65 -10.26
CA VAL A 148 -5.97 2.59 -10.48
C VAL A 148 -5.18 2.67 -9.16
N ILE A 149 -5.87 2.49 -8.02
CA ILE A 149 -5.29 2.72 -6.70
C ILE A 149 -4.41 1.55 -6.27
N ASN A 150 -3.22 1.88 -5.77
CA ASN A 150 -2.32 0.96 -5.09
C ASN A 150 -2.18 1.41 -3.64
N THR A 151 -2.28 0.46 -2.71
CA THR A 151 -2.36 0.78 -1.29
C THR A 151 -1.17 0.24 -0.50
N ILE A 152 -0.55 1.08 0.33
CA ILE A 152 0.34 0.63 1.40
C ILE A 152 -0.35 0.83 2.74
N VAL A 153 -0.45 -0.24 3.53
CA VAL A 153 -0.99 -0.17 4.88
C VAL A 153 0.18 -0.05 5.86
N VAL A 154 0.22 1.04 6.61
CA VAL A 154 1.19 1.27 7.68
C VAL A 154 0.48 1.12 9.01
N THR A 155 0.93 0.16 9.82
CA THR A 155 0.35 -0.07 11.14
C THR A 155 1.43 -0.24 12.19
N ASN A 156 1.13 0.31 13.38
CA ASN A 156 1.90 0.08 14.60
C ASN A 156 1.31 -1.06 15.44
N ASN A 157 0.11 -1.52 15.11
CA ASN A 157 -0.53 -2.66 15.75
C ASN A 157 -0.34 -3.91 14.88
N ASP A 158 0.13 -5.00 15.48
CA ASP A 158 0.33 -6.29 14.81
C ASP A 158 -0.99 -6.92 14.27
N TYR A 159 -2.16 -6.27 14.48
CA TYR A 159 -3.49 -6.88 14.31
C TYR A 159 -4.53 -6.06 13.54
N THR A 160 -4.17 -5.20 12.58
CA THR A 160 -5.15 -4.30 11.93
C THR A 160 -6.08 -4.98 10.91
N ILE A 161 -5.62 -6.00 10.20
CA ILE A 161 -6.39 -6.68 9.13
C ILE A 161 -6.36 -8.20 9.36
N GLN A 162 -7.55 -8.85 9.34
CA GLN A 162 -7.64 -10.31 9.40
C GLN A 162 -7.48 -10.88 7.99
N LEU A 163 -6.38 -11.60 7.76
CA LEU A 163 -6.09 -12.24 6.47
C LEU A 163 -6.57 -13.69 6.48
N ASP A 164 -7.02 -14.17 5.31
CA ASP A 164 -7.27 -15.60 5.10
C ASP A 164 -5.96 -16.33 4.74
N ASN A 165 -5.84 -17.60 5.13
CA ASN A 165 -4.64 -18.40 4.86
C ASN A 165 -4.26 -18.50 3.38
N SER A 166 -5.23 -18.40 2.47
CA SER A 166 -5.05 -18.44 1.02
C SER A 166 -4.97 -17.05 0.38
N ASP A 167 -4.91 -15.97 1.16
CA ASP A 167 -4.94 -14.62 0.59
C ASP A 167 -3.58 -14.24 -0.02
N GLY A 168 -3.52 -14.34 -1.35
CA GLY A 168 -2.38 -13.95 -2.18
C GLY A 168 -2.32 -12.46 -2.54
N ARG A 169 -3.11 -11.57 -1.90
CA ARG A 169 -3.18 -10.12 -2.27
C ARG A 169 -2.28 -9.21 -1.44
N TYR A 170 -1.81 -9.70 -0.29
CA TYR A 170 -1.06 -8.89 0.67
C TYR A 170 0.38 -9.37 0.79
N LEU A 171 1.32 -8.49 0.45
CA LEU A 171 2.70 -8.59 0.89
C LEU A 171 2.80 -7.99 2.29
N VAL A 172 3.22 -8.79 3.26
CA VAL A 172 3.41 -8.35 4.64
C VAL A 172 4.89 -8.31 4.94
N THR A 173 5.42 -7.12 5.22
CA THR A 173 6.81 -6.93 5.61
C THR A 173 6.88 -6.33 7.01
N LYS A 174 8.02 -6.56 7.67
CA LYS A 174 8.32 -5.92 8.94
C LYS A 174 9.49 -4.97 8.73
N CYS A 175 9.28 -3.69 9.01
CA CYS A 175 10.35 -2.70 8.95
C CYS A 175 11.33 -2.91 10.12
N LYS A 176 12.62 -2.69 9.85
CA LYS A 176 13.65 -2.68 10.90
C LYS A 176 13.49 -1.47 11.80
N ALA A 177 14.04 -1.62 13.00
CA ALA A 177 14.24 -0.53 13.94
C ALA A 177 15.75 -0.19 14.09
N VAL A 178 16.57 -0.36 13.04
CA VAL A 178 18.04 -0.17 13.13
C VAL A 178 18.40 1.24 13.62
N HIS A 179 17.68 2.24 13.12
CA HIS A 179 17.88 3.66 13.44
C HIS A 179 16.84 4.17 14.44
N ARG A 180 16.22 3.30 15.24
CA ARG A 180 15.18 3.74 16.18
C ARG A 180 15.75 4.72 17.20
N GLY A 181 15.13 5.90 17.29
CA GLY A 181 15.60 6.97 18.17
C GLY A 181 16.87 7.67 17.68
N ASP A 182 17.40 7.28 16.52
CA ASP A 182 18.52 7.96 15.85
C ASP A 182 17.99 9.20 15.13
N HIS A 183 17.77 10.24 15.92
CA HIS A 183 17.27 11.52 15.43
C HIS A 183 18.23 12.14 14.41
N GLU A 184 19.53 11.92 14.55
CA GLU A 184 20.54 12.47 13.63
C GLU A 184 20.43 11.81 12.25
N TYR A 185 20.33 10.48 12.20
CA TYR A 185 20.09 9.75 10.95
C TYR A 185 18.81 10.21 10.26
N PHE A 186 17.69 10.29 10.98
CA PHE A 186 16.42 10.69 10.37
C PHE A 186 16.40 12.17 9.94
N ASN A 187 17.09 13.06 10.65
CA ASN A 187 17.27 14.44 10.21
C ASN A 187 18.12 14.51 8.95
N LYS A 188 19.22 13.75 8.88
CA LYS A 188 20.07 13.66 7.70
C LYS A 188 19.32 13.09 6.50
N LEU A 189 18.54 12.04 6.71
CA LEU A 189 17.67 11.43 5.70
C LEU A 189 16.64 12.45 5.19
N SER A 190 15.95 13.14 6.10
CA SER A 190 14.93 14.14 5.73
C SER A 190 15.54 15.32 4.97
N ASN A 191 16.72 15.77 5.36
CA ASN A 191 17.44 16.84 4.66
C ASN A 191 17.97 16.40 3.29
N ARG A 192 18.18 15.10 3.08
CA ARG A 192 18.59 14.53 1.80
C ARG A 192 17.44 14.22 0.86
N MET A 193 16.18 14.27 1.30
CA MET A 193 15.00 14.10 0.42
C MET A 193 14.73 15.38 -0.39
N ASP A 194 15.75 15.84 -1.10
CA ASP A 194 15.69 17.01 -1.99
C ASP A 194 15.46 16.58 -3.45
N LYS A 195 15.55 17.54 -4.38
CA LYS A 195 15.36 17.26 -5.81
C LYS A 195 16.33 16.20 -6.33
N ASP A 196 17.59 16.23 -5.89
CA ASP A 196 18.62 15.29 -6.36
C ASP A 196 18.30 13.86 -5.93
N PHE A 197 17.81 13.69 -4.70
CA PHE A 197 17.32 12.40 -4.23
C PHE A 197 16.13 11.88 -5.06
N TYR A 198 15.14 12.71 -5.36
CA TYR A 198 13.99 12.29 -6.17
C TYR A 198 14.37 12.01 -7.63
N ASP A 199 15.32 12.75 -8.20
CA ASP A 199 15.87 12.48 -9.54
C ASP A 199 16.57 11.11 -9.59
N ASN A 200 17.37 10.78 -8.57
CA ASN A 200 17.99 9.46 -8.41
C ASN A 200 16.95 8.35 -8.23
N LEU A 201 15.99 8.54 -7.33
CA LEU A 201 14.96 7.55 -7.02
C LEU A 201 14.05 7.25 -8.23
N LEU A 202 13.62 8.29 -8.95
CA LEU A 202 12.83 8.11 -10.18
C LEU A 202 13.66 7.47 -11.29
N THR A 203 14.92 7.87 -11.46
CA THR A 203 15.82 7.26 -12.45
C THR A 203 16.02 5.76 -12.15
N PHE A 204 16.18 5.40 -10.87
CA PHE A 204 16.25 4.00 -10.43
C PHE A 204 15.00 3.20 -10.81
N PHE A 205 13.81 3.68 -10.44
CA PHE A 205 12.57 2.97 -10.75
C PHE A 205 12.30 2.86 -12.25
N LEU A 206 12.60 3.90 -13.03
CA LEU A 206 12.39 3.89 -14.49
C LEU A 206 13.35 2.96 -15.24
N ASN A 207 14.55 2.72 -14.69
CA ASN A 207 15.52 1.81 -15.28
C ASN A 207 15.38 0.36 -14.78
N ARG A 208 14.50 0.11 -13.81
CA ARG A 208 14.28 -1.23 -13.26
C ARG A 208 13.53 -2.11 -14.28
N ASP A 209 14.20 -3.16 -14.75
CA ASP A 209 13.53 -4.19 -15.55
C ASP A 209 12.54 -5.00 -14.68
N ILE A 210 11.26 -4.84 -15.01
CA ILE A 210 10.13 -5.55 -14.39
C ILE A 210 9.44 -6.52 -15.35
N SER A 211 10.05 -6.84 -16.50
CA SER A 211 9.47 -7.73 -17.52
C SER A 211 9.12 -9.13 -17.00
N LYS A 212 9.82 -9.59 -15.96
CA LYS A 212 9.59 -10.88 -15.29
C LYS A 212 8.87 -10.75 -13.94
N PHE A 213 8.48 -9.54 -13.55
CA PHE A 213 7.81 -9.32 -12.28
C PHE A 213 6.34 -9.70 -12.41
N ASP A 214 5.91 -10.67 -11.59
CA ASP A 214 4.50 -11.03 -11.43
C ASP A 214 3.97 -10.43 -10.13
N PRO A 215 3.09 -9.40 -10.18
CA PRO A 215 2.52 -8.81 -8.97
C PRO A 215 1.58 -9.75 -8.21
N THR A 216 1.21 -10.90 -8.79
CA THR A 216 0.36 -11.92 -8.16
C THR A 216 1.16 -13.00 -7.43
N ASP A 217 2.47 -13.12 -7.72
CA ASP A 217 3.37 -14.05 -7.03
C ASP A 217 3.89 -13.44 -5.72
N ILE A 218 3.01 -13.36 -4.73
CA ILE A 218 3.33 -12.76 -3.43
C ILE A 218 3.95 -13.79 -2.48
N PRO A 219 5.18 -13.58 -1.98
CA PRO A 219 5.85 -14.54 -1.12
C PRO A 219 5.22 -14.66 0.27
N MET A 220 5.30 -15.87 0.86
CA MET A 220 4.92 -16.13 2.24
C MET A 220 6.05 -15.74 3.21
N THR A 221 6.09 -14.47 3.59
CA THR A 221 7.06 -13.93 4.54
C THR A 221 6.81 -14.42 5.97
N ASP A 222 7.83 -14.37 6.83
CA ASP A 222 7.65 -14.74 8.25
C ASP A 222 6.67 -13.79 8.98
N ALA A 223 6.64 -12.51 8.58
CA ALA A 223 5.66 -11.55 9.09
C ALA A 223 4.23 -11.94 8.69
N LYS A 224 4.02 -12.42 7.45
CA LYS A 224 2.72 -12.94 7.00
C LYS A 224 2.31 -14.19 7.78
N LYS A 225 3.24 -15.13 8.01
CA LYS A 225 2.98 -16.33 8.83
C LYS A 225 2.58 -15.98 10.26
N GLN A 226 3.28 -15.02 10.88
CA GLN A 226 2.95 -14.53 12.22
C GLN A 226 1.54 -13.92 12.26
N LEU A 227 1.22 -13.06 11.28
CA LEU A 227 -0.11 -12.44 11.19
C LEU A 227 -1.23 -13.48 11.01
N LEU A 228 -1.02 -14.49 10.15
CA LEU A 228 -1.96 -15.60 9.96
C LEU A 228 -2.14 -16.42 11.24
N ASN A 229 -1.04 -16.69 11.97
CA ASN A 229 -1.11 -17.44 13.22
C ASN A 229 -1.92 -16.73 14.29
N VAL A 230 -1.78 -15.41 14.42
CA VAL A 230 -2.57 -14.65 15.42
C VAL A 230 -4.00 -14.35 14.95
N SER A 231 -4.24 -14.42 13.65
CA SER A 231 -5.60 -14.32 13.07
C SER A 231 -6.45 -15.59 13.25
N ARG A 232 -5.87 -16.66 13.81
CA ARG A 232 -6.56 -17.92 14.08
C ARG A 232 -7.63 -17.75 15.14
N THR A 233 -8.74 -18.46 14.94
CA THR A 233 -9.78 -18.53 15.96
C THR A 233 -9.42 -19.59 17.00
N PRO A 234 -9.95 -19.51 18.24
CA PRO A 234 -9.79 -20.57 19.23
C PRO A 234 -10.28 -21.94 18.73
N VAL A 235 -11.25 -21.95 17.82
CA VAL A 235 -11.74 -23.17 17.16
C VAL A 235 -10.66 -23.78 16.27
N ASP A 236 -9.95 -22.95 15.49
CA ASP A 236 -8.84 -23.40 14.66
C ASP A 236 -7.73 -24.05 15.51
N ASP A 237 -7.42 -23.47 16.67
CA ASP A 237 -6.42 -24.03 17.59
C ASP A 237 -6.84 -25.39 18.15
N ILE A 238 -8.13 -25.54 18.49
CA ILE A 238 -8.69 -26.84 18.93
C ILE A 238 -8.61 -27.86 17.78
N ILE A 239 -8.96 -27.47 16.56
CA ILE A 239 -8.90 -28.34 15.37
C ILE A 239 -7.47 -28.78 15.11
N ILE A 240 -6.51 -27.85 15.13
CA ILE A 240 -5.08 -28.15 14.88
C ILE A 240 -4.52 -29.05 15.98
N LYS A 241 -4.79 -28.73 17.25
CA LYS A 241 -4.30 -29.51 18.40
C LYS A 241 -4.85 -30.94 18.42
N ASN A 242 -6.07 -31.14 17.91
CA ASN A 242 -6.73 -32.44 17.89
C ASN A 242 -6.83 -33.03 16.47
N TYR A 243 -6.08 -32.51 15.50
CA TYR A 243 -6.22 -32.86 14.08
C TYR A 243 -6.19 -34.36 13.84
N GLN A 244 -5.25 -35.05 14.51
CA GLN A 244 -5.13 -36.49 14.39
C GLN A 244 -6.37 -37.23 14.93
N LYS A 245 -6.92 -36.81 16.07
CA LYS A 245 -8.15 -37.38 16.64
C LYS A 245 -9.38 -37.13 15.76
N PHE A 246 -9.44 -35.98 15.10
CA PHE A 246 -10.51 -35.71 14.12
C PHE A 246 -10.37 -36.56 12.86
N LYS A 247 -9.14 -36.79 12.39
CA LYS A 247 -8.85 -37.64 11.23
C LYS A 247 -9.19 -39.11 11.49
N ASP A 248 -8.93 -39.57 12.71
CA ASP A 248 -9.20 -40.94 13.15
C ASP A 248 -10.69 -41.17 13.52
N GLY A 249 -11.49 -40.09 13.54
CA GLY A 249 -12.91 -40.09 13.90
C GLY A 249 -13.13 -39.92 15.40
N ILE A 250 -14.04 -39.01 15.78
CA ILE A 250 -14.49 -38.90 17.17
C ILE A 250 -15.60 -39.93 17.39
N PRO A 251 -15.43 -40.90 18.31
CA PRO A 251 -16.52 -41.79 18.66
C PRO A 251 -17.67 -40.97 19.24
N ILE A 252 -18.85 -41.10 18.63
CA ILE A 252 -20.08 -40.50 19.15
C ILE A 252 -20.36 -41.21 20.48
N SER A 253 -20.31 -40.48 21.59
CA SER A 253 -20.79 -41.01 22.87
C SER A 253 -22.31 -41.09 22.82
N GLU A 254 -22.86 -42.29 23.03
CA GLU A 254 -24.29 -42.52 23.30
C GLU A 254 -24.76 -41.79 24.56
#